data_AF-A0A5J4PHF5-F1
#
_entry.id   AF-A0A5J4PHF5-F1
#
_cell.length_a   1.000
_cell.length_b   1.000
_cell.length_c   1.000
_cell.angle_alpha   90.00
_cell.angle_beta   90.00
_cell.angle_gamma   90.00
#
_symmetry.space_group_name_H-M   'P 1'
#
loop_
_entity.id
_entity.type
_entity.pdbx_description
1 polymer ?
#
loop_
_entity_poly.entity_id
_entity_poly.type
_entity_poly.pdbx_seq_one_letter_code
_entity_poly.pdbx_strand_id
1 'polypeptide(L)'
;QIGSADDEEKPRFSQLRKGMSLETITLEEALEAFKLPRGVGEFEDKAVTIGIGPFGPYVKYDSKYVSIPKDVDPLKITLEDAITLINRKRETEIQKKIKSFDEKPELEILNGRYGPYISYQGENYRIPKTLIPKELELKTVMEIIEQQKKKTTVSKKRKGKATKK
;
A
#
# COMPACT_ATOMS: atom_id res chain seq x y z
N GLN A 1 -21.35 -4.52 17.79
CA GLN A 1 -21.97 -5.57 16.95
C GLN A 1 -23.46 -5.27 16.88
N ILE A 2 -24.11 -5.54 15.75
CA ILE A 2 -25.58 -5.52 15.62
C ILE A 2 -26.01 -6.94 15.23
N GLY A 3 -26.98 -7.50 15.95
CA GLY A 3 -27.44 -8.89 15.81
C GLY A 3 -26.68 -9.88 16.69
N SER A 4 -27.26 -11.07 16.88
CA SER A 4 -26.70 -12.19 17.65
C SER A 4 -26.17 -13.29 16.71
N ALA A 5 -25.40 -14.25 17.25
CA ALA A 5 -24.91 -15.38 16.45
C ALA A 5 -26.01 -16.39 16.11
N ASP A 6 -27.10 -16.38 16.88
CA ASP A 6 -28.24 -17.29 16.75
C ASP A 6 -29.36 -16.74 15.84
N ASP A 7 -29.23 -15.51 15.34
CA ASP A 7 -30.21 -14.88 14.45
C ASP A 7 -30.06 -15.38 12.99
N GLU A 8 -31.15 -15.39 12.22
CA GLU A 8 -31.13 -15.69 10.78
C GLU A 8 -30.29 -14.67 9.99
N GLU A 9 -30.22 -13.42 10.47
CA GLU A 9 -29.39 -12.37 9.89
C GLU A 9 -27.97 -12.40 10.47
N LYS A 10 -26.96 -12.47 9.59
CA LYS A 10 -25.55 -12.47 10.03
C LYS A 10 -25.21 -11.22 10.83
N PRO A 11 -24.52 -11.36 11.97
CA PRO A 11 -24.17 -10.21 12.79
C PRO A 11 -23.27 -9.24 12.02
N ARG A 12 -23.61 -7.96 12.09
CA ARG A 12 -22.83 -6.89 11.47
C ARG A 12 -21.83 -6.34 12.47
N PHE A 13 -20.60 -6.18 12.01
CA PHE A 13 -19.52 -5.59 12.79
C PHE A 13 -19.12 -4.25 12.19
N SER A 14 -18.77 -3.32 13.07
CA SER A 14 -18.09 -2.08 12.71
C SER A 14 -16.84 -1.94 13.56
N GLN A 15 -15.80 -1.36 12.97
CA GLN A 15 -14.56 -1.06 13.66
C GLN A 15 -14.67 0.30 14.34
N LEU A 16 -14.16 0.40 15.56
CA LEU A 16 -14.07 1.68 16.27
C LEU A 16 -13.12 2.63 15.53
N ARG A 17 -13.48 3.92 15.45
CA ARG A 17 -12.59 4.94 14.89
C ARG A 17 -11.40 5.16 15.82
N LYS A 18 -10.29 5.62 15.24
CA LYS A 18 -9.08 5.92 16.01
C LYS A 18 -9.37 7.09 16.96
N GLY A 19 -9.30 6.83 18.26
CA GLY A 19 -9.63 7.81 19.31
C GLY A 19 -10.91 7.51 20.08
N MET A 20 -11.74 6.58 19.62
CA MET A 20 -12.89 6.08 20.40
C MET A 20 -12.42 5.00 21.38
N SER A 21 -12.87 5.10 22.64
CA SER A 21 -12.74 4.02 23.64
C SER A 21 -14.07 3.27 23.75
N LEU A 22 -14.00 1.98 24.08
CA LEU A 22 -15.19 1.17 24.36
C LEU A 22 -15.99 1.74 25.54
N GLU A 23 -15.32 2.42 26.47
CA GLU A 23 -15.93 2.99 27.68
C GLU A 23 -16.60 4.34 27.44
N THR A 24 -16.14 5.09 26.42
CA THR A 24 -16.58 6.49 26.20
C THR A 24 -17.46 6.66 24.97
N ILE A 25 -17.61 5.62 24.14
CA ILE A 25 -18.36 5.71 22.89
C ILE A 25 -19.85 5.90 23.17
N THR A 26 -20.45 6.86 22.48
CA THR A 26 -21.90 7.10 22.53
C THR A 26 -22.64 6.22 21.54
N LEU A 27 -23.95 6.01 21.78
CA LEU A 27 -24.79 5.24 20.86
C LEU A 27 -24.84 5.85 19.47
N GLU A 28 -24.90 7.19 19.39
CA GLU A 28 -24.95 7.92 18.12
C GLU A 28 -23.68 7.68 17.30
N GLU A 29 -22.50 7.81 17.93
CA GLU A 29 -21.21 7.52 17.31
C GLU A 29 -21.08 6.06 16.85
N ALA A 30 -21.59 5.13 17.66
CA ALA A 30 -21.62 3.71 17.29
C ALA A 30 -22.48 3.47 16.04
N LEU A 31 -23.69 4.04 16.00
CA LEU A 31 -24.59 3.95 14.84
C LEU A 31 -23.97 4.57 13.58
N GLU A 32 -23.25 5.68 13.72
CA GLU A 32 -22.50 6.28 12.60
C GLU A 32 -21.41 5.37 12.06
N ALA A 33 -20.70 4.64 12.93
CA ALA A 33 -19.70 3.67 12.50
C ALA A 33 -20.32 2.53 11.66
N PHE A 34 -21.58 2.15 11.91
CA PHE A 34 -22.30 1.15 11.11
C PHE A 34 -22.78 1.65 9.75
N LYS A 35 -22.77 2.96 9.48
CA LYS A 35 -23.10 3.51 8.15
C LYS A 35 -22.04 3.19 7.09
N LEU A 36 -20.85 2.78 7.51
CA LEU A 36 -19.77 2.34 6.64
C LEU A 36 -19.79 0.80 6.50
N PRO A 37 -19.40 0.21 5.36
CA PRO A 37 -18.95 0.86 4.13
C PRO A 37 -20.10 1.51 3.34
N ARG A 38 -19.84 2.70 2.78
CA ARG A 38 -20.81 3.49 2.00
C ARG A 38 -20.37 3.58 0.55
N GLY A 39 -21.27 3.35 -0.40
CA GLY A 39 -21.05 3.69 -1.81
C GLY A 39 -21.20 5.20 -2.02
N VAL A 40 -20.22 5.84 -2.65
CA VAL A 40 -20.27 7.29 -2.97
C VAL A 40 -20.59 7.57 -4.43
N GLY A 41 -20.46 6.58 -5.31
CA GLY A 41 -20.79 6.68 -6.72
C GLY A 41 -19.98 5.70 -7.57
N GLU A 42 -19.90 5.99 -8.86
CA GLU A 42 -19.13 5.24 -9.84
C GLU A 42 -18.11 6.16 -10.52
N PHE A 43 -16.93 5.63 -10.78
CA PHE A 43 -15.85 6.31 -11.49
C PHE A 43 -15.27 5.33 -12.51
N GLU A 44 -15.09 5.73 -13.77
CA GLU A 44 -14.57 4.84 -14.84
C GLU A 44 -15.26 3.45 -14.86
N ASP A 45 -16.59 3.41 -14.80
CA ASP A 45 -17.42 2.19 -14.77
C ASP A 45 -17.18 1.26 -13.57
N LYS A 46 -16.59 1.78 -12.49
CA LYS A 46 -16.28 1.02 -11.27
C LYS A 46 -16.83 1.70 -10.04
N ALA A 47 -17.47 0.91 -9.18
CA ALA A 47 -18.02 1.39 -7.93
C ALA A 47 -16.92 1.92 -6.99
N VAL A 48 -17.18 3.11 -6.44
CA VAL A 48 -16.34 3.75 -5.43
C VAL A 48 -17.01 3.57 -4.07
N THR A 49 -16.34 2.86 -3.17
CA THR A 49 -16.84 2.60 -1.82
C THR A 49 -15.89 3.19 -0.77
N ILE A 50 -16.42 3.84 0.25
CA ILE A 50 -15.64 4.30 1.40
C ILE A 50 -15.86 3.34 2.57
N GLY A 51 -14.77 2.92 3.21
CA GLY A 51 -14.82 2.01 4.35
C GLY A 51 -13.76 2.36 5.40
N ILE A 52 -13.81 1.62 6.51
CA ILE A 52 -12.79 1.66 7.57
C ILE A 52 -12.10 0.31 7.61
N GLY A 53 -10.77 0.33 7.67
CA GLY A 53 -9.94 -0.87 7.80
C GLY A 53 -8.86 -0.71 8.86
N PRO A 54 -7.96 -1.70 9.01
CA PRO A 54 -6.93 -1.70 10.05
C PRO A 54 -5.97 -0.51 9.98
N PHE A 55 -5.79 0.07 8.78
CA PHE A 55 -4.93 1.24 8.55
C PHE A 55 -5.68 2.57 8.61
N GLY A 56 -6.98 2.56 8.92
CA GLY A 56 -7.85 3.73 8.95
C GLY A 56 -8.85 3.77 7.79
N PRO A 57 -9.50 4.93 7.58
CA PRO A 57 -10.47 5.11 6.50
C PRO A 57 -9.81 5.01 5.12
N TYR A 58 -10.51 4.39 4.17
CA TYR A 58 -10.03 4.20 2.80
C TYR A 58 -11.15 4.36 1.78
N VAL A 59 -10.75 4.76 0.56
CA VAL A 59 -11.55 4.66 -0.66
C VAL A 59 -11.15 3.37 -1.38
N LYS A 60 -12.12 2.51 -1.67
CA LYS A 60 -11.97 1.32 -2.52
C LYS A 60 -12.44 1.66 -3.91
N TYR A 61 -11.56 1.41 -4.88
CA TYR A 61 -11.81 1.59 -6.30
C TYR A 61 -11.04 0.51 -7.06
N ASP A 62 -11.70 -0.28 -7.91
CA ASP A 62 -11.05 -1.28 -8.77
C ASP A 62 -10.11 -2.26 -8.02
N SER A 63 -10.54 -2.78 -6.87
CA SER A 63 -9.70 -3.59 -5.97
C SER A 63 -8.46 -2.88 -5.39
N LYS A 64 -8.27 -1.59 -5.67
CA LYS A 64 -7.26 -0.74 -5.06
C LYS A 64 -7.83 -0.01 -3.85
N TYR A 65 -6.99 0.11 -2.83
CA TYR A 65 -7.32 0.81 -1.58
C TYR A 65 -6.51 2.10 -1.51
N VAL A 66 -7.18 3.24 -1.43
CA VAL A 66 -6.57 4.57 -1.31
C VAL A 66 -6.85 5.07 0.10
N SER A 67 -5.80 5.31 0.88
CA SER A 67 -5.93 5.80 2.24
C SER A 67 -6.45 7.25 2.27
N ILE A 68 -7.43 7.50 3.13
CA ILE A 68 -7.95 8.83 3.39
C ILE A 68 -7.11 9.45 4.52
N PRO A 69 -6.73 10.74 4.44
CA PRO A 69 -6.08 11.45 5.54
C PRO A 69 -6.91 11.43 6.82
N LYS A 70 -6.26 11.37 7.99
CA LYS A 70 -6.95 11.26 9.28
C LYS A 70 -7.78 12.50 9.64
N ASP A 71 -7.47 13.63 9.04
CA ASP A 71 -8.11 14.91 9.27
C ASP A 71 -9.46 15.03 8.54
N VAL A 72 -9.76 14.09 7.63
CA VAL A 72 -10.98 14.10 6.81
C VAL A 72 -11.96 13.04 7.31
N ASP A 73 -13.19 13.46 7.56
CA ASP A 73 -14.25 12.56 8.00
C ASP A 73 -14.77 11.70 6.84
N PRO A 74 -14.66 10.36 6.91
CA PRO A 74 -15.09 9.47 5.83
C PRO A 74 -16.58 9.57 5.47
N LEU A 75 -17.42 10.09 6.36
CA LEU A 75 -18.85 10.28 6.09
C LEU A 75 -19.15 11.46 5.17
N LYS A 76 -18.25 12.45 5.11
CA LYS A 76 -18.43 13.72 4.39
C LYS A 76 -17.73 13.75 3.03
N ILE A 77 -16.91 12.73 2.73
CA ILE A 77 -16.17 12.64 1.48
C ILE A 77 -17.13 12.45 0.31
N THR A 78 -16.97 13.31 -0.69
CA THR A 78 -17.74 13.25 -1.93
C THR A 78 -17.05 12.38 -2.97
N LEU A 79 -17.74 12.10 -4.08
CA LEU A 79 -17.15 11.39 -5.22
C LEU A 79 -15.94 12.15 -5.79
N GLU A 80 -16.00 13.49 -5.88
CA GLU A 80 -14.91 14.32 -6.42
C GLU A 80 -13.65 14.24 -5.56
N ASP A 81 -13.81 14.28 -4.24
CA ASP A 81 -12.70 14.10 -3.28
C ASP A 81 -12.07 12.70 -3.44
N ALA A 82 -12.91 11.68 -3.57
CA ALA A 82 -12.46 10.31 -3.77
C ALA A 82 -11.67 10.16 -5.08
N ILE A 83 -12.16 10.75 -6.18
CA ILE A 83 -11.46 10.77 -7.49
C ILE A 83 -10.11 11.46 -7.36
N THR A 84 -10.05 12.60 -6.66
CA THR A 84 -8.81 13.34 -6.42
C THR A 84 -7.77 12.48 -5.69
N LEU A 85 -8.20 11.77 -4.63
CA LEU A 85 -7.33 10.85 -3.89
C LEU A 85 -6.84 9.69 -4.78
N ILE A 86 -7.71 9.11 -5.60
CA ILE A 86 -7.37 8.03 -6.54
C ILE A 86 -6.30 8.50 -7.54
N ASN A 87 -6.51 9.66 -8.16
CA ASN A 87 -5.57 10.21 -9.13
C ASN A 87 -4.22 10.53 -8.50
N ARG A 88 -4.21 11.16 -7.32
CA ARG A 88 -2.97 11.43 -6.58
C ARG A 88 -2.19 10.16 -6.27
N LYS A 89 -2.88 9.07 -5.93
CA LYS A 89 -2.24 7.77 -5.71
C LYS A 89 -1.64 7.23 -7.01
N ARG A 90 -2.39 7.27 -8.12
CA ARG A 90 -1.90 6.85 -9.46
C ARG A 90 -0.63 7.62 -9.84
N GLU A 91 -0.64 8.94 -9.68
CA GLU A 91 0.53 9.79 -9.95
C GLU A 91 1.73 9.43 -9.08
N THR A 92 1.51 9.19 -7.79
CA THR A 92 2.57 8.79 -6.87
C THR A 92 3.17 7.43 -7.25
N GLU A 93 2.35 6.48 -7.71
CA GLU A 93 2.82 5.19 -8.20
C GLU A 93 3.63 5.32 -9.50
N ILE A 94 3.19 6.18 -10.42
CA ILE A 94 3.92 6.50 -11.66
C ILE A 94 5.26 7.17 -11.34
N GLN A 95 5.29 8.17 -10.46
CA GLN A 95 6.53 8.86 -10.07
C GLN A 95 7.52 7.93 -9.36
N LYS A 96 7.03 6.96 -8.60
CA LYS A 96 7.88 5.93 -7.98
C LYS A 96 8.46 4.98 -9.01
N LYS A 97 7.76 4.72 -10.12
CA LYS A 97 8.20 3.80 -11.17
C LYS A 97 9.04 4.55 -12.21
N ILE A 98 10.36 4.39 -12.14
CA ILE A 98 11.29 5.07 -13.06
C ILE A 98 11.33 4.36 -14.42
N LYS A 99 11.43 3.02 -14.41
CA LYS A 99 11.53 2.20 -15.62
C LYS A 99 11.05 0.79 -15.35
N SER A 100 10.21 0.25 -16.23
CA SER A 100 9.93 -1.19 -16.34
C SER A 100 10.52 -1.72 -17.63
N PHE A 101 10.77 -3.03 -17.65
CA PHE A 101 11.30 -3.72 -18.81
C PHE A 101 10.30 -4.80 -19.23
N ASP A 102 9.72 -4.68 -20.44
CA ASP A 102 8.71 -5.62 -20.94
C ASP A 102 9.25 -7.05 -21.12
N GLU A 103 10.56 -7.19 -21.39
CA GLU A 103 11.24 -8.49 -21.47
C GLU A 103 11.26 -9.26 -20.15
N LYS A 104 11.17 -8.56 -19.00
CA LYS A 104 11.15 -9.17 -17.67
C LYS A 104 10.24 -8.36 -16.73
N PRO A 105 8.94 -8.72 -16.60
CA PRO A 105 8.00 -7.99 -15.75
C PRO A 105 8.39 -8.01 -14.26
N GLU A 106 9.25 -8.92 -13.84
CA GLU A 106 9.79 -8.98 -12.47
C GLU A 106 10.89 -7.95 -12.19
N LEU A 107 11.41 -7.26 -13.21
CA LEU A 107 12.52 -6.33 -13.11
C LEU A 107 12.02 -4.89 -13.30
N GLU A 108 12.09 -4.12 -12.21
CA GLU A 108 11.62 -2.74 -12.18
C GLU A 108 12.66 -1.83 -11.51
N ILE A 109 12.84 -0.63 -12.05
CA ILE A 109 13.62 0.43 -11.40
C ILE A 109 12.63 1.37 -10.71
N LEU A 110 12.77 1.46 -9.39
CA LEU A 110 11.88 2.21 -8.52
C LEU A 110 12.65 3.30 -7.78
N ASN A 111 11.98 4.41 -7.47
CA ASN A 111 12.50 5.49 -6.65
C ASN A 111 12.05 5.31 -5.20
N GLY A 112 13.01 5.08 -4.29
CA GLY A 112 12.76 4.89 -2.86
C GLY A 112 13.23 6.06 -2.01
N ARG A 113 13.03 5.95 -0.69
CA ARG A 113 13.46 6.97 0.30
C ARG A 113 14.96 7.29 0.24
N TYR A 114 15.79 6.31 -0.12
CA TYR A 114 17.25 6.42 -0.16
C TYR A 114 17.79 6.62 -1.59
N GLY A 115 16.90 6.87 -2.55
CA GLY A 115 17.23 7.00 -3.97
C GLY A 115 16.78 5.80 -4.81
N PRO A 116 17.16 5.80 -6.09
CA PRO A 116 16.73 4.82 -7.07
C PRO A 116 17.36 3.44 -6.83
N TYR A 117 16.55 2.39 -6.98
CA TYR A 117 16.95 1.00 -6.77
C TYR A 117 16.29 0.08 -7.80
N ILE A 118 16.87 -1.10 -8.00
CA ILE A 118 16.33 -2.15 -8.85
C ILE A 118 15.60 -3.15 -7.96
N SER A 119 14.34 -3.43 -8.26
CA SER A 119 13.57 -4.52 -7.67
C SER A 119 13.57 -5.68 -8.65
N TYR A 120 14.05 -6.85 -8.23
CA TYR A 120 14.05 -8.07 -9.03
C TYR A 120 13.75 -9.31 -8.18
N GLN A 121 12.69 -10.05 -8.52
CA GLN A 121 12.30 -11.31 -7.87
C GLN A 121 12.18 -11.23 -6.33
N GLY A 122 11.69 -10.09 -5.81
CA GLY A 122 11.55 -9.85 -4.37
C GLY A 122 12.83 -9.40 -3.65
N GLU A 123 13.96 -9.25 -4.36
CA GLU A 123 15.19 -8.65 -3.84
C GLU A 123 15.41 -7.23 -4.39
N ASN A 124 15.97 -6.37 -3.55
CA ASN A 124 16.28 -4.98 -3.91
C ASN A 124 17.79 -4.78 -4.07
N TYR A 125 18.20 -4.24 -5.22
CA TYR A 125 19.59 -4.00 -5.60
C TYR A 125 19.86 -2.51 -5.70
N ARG A 126 21.01 -2.09 -5.18
CA ARG A 126 21.37 -0.67 -5.14
C ARG A 126 21.95 -0.23 -6.49
N ILE A 127 21.42 0.85 -7.05
CA ILE A 127 22.03 1.47 -8.23
C ILE A 127 23.21 2.36 -7.78
N PRO A 128 24.40 2.21 -8.38
CA PRO A 128 25.51 3.14 -8.16
C PRO A 128 25.10 4.58 -8.49
N LYS A 129 25.48 5.54 -7.64
CA LYS A 129 25.14 6.97 -7.81
C LYS A 129 25.72 7.61 -9.08
N THR A 130 26.67 6.94 -9.73
CA THR A 130 27.31 7.36 -10.97
C THR A 130 26.46 7.12 -12.21
N LEU A 131 25.46 6.24 -12.12
CA LEU A 131 24.65 5.81 -13.26
C LEU A 131 23.27 6.47 -13.20
N ILE A 132 22.79 6.94 -14.35
CA ILE A 132 21.47 7.55 -14.50
C ILE A 132 20.44 6.42 -14.60
N PRO A 133 19.52 6.24 -13.62
CA PRO A 133 18.62 5.09 -13.59
C PRO A 133 17.67 5.00 -14.80
N LYS A 134 17.38 6.14 -15.44
CA LYS A 134 16.49 6.23 -16.60
C LYS A 134 17.12 5.66 -17.87
N GLU A 135 18.44 5.79 -18.01
CA GLU A 135 19.20 5.37 -19.20
C GLU A 135 19.72 3.94 -19.10
N LEU A 136 19.66 3.32 -17.91
CA LEU A 136 20.14 1.95 -17.72
C LEU A 136 19.43 0.95 -18.65
N GLU A 137 20.21 0.24 -19.44
CA GLU A 137 19.74 -0.87 -20.26
C GLU A 137 19.62 -2.16 -19.45
N LEU A 138 18.79 -3.07 -19.96
CA LEU A 138 18.49 -4.36 -19.30
C LEU A 138 19.77 -5.17 -19.01
N LYS A 139 20.74 -5.13 -19.92
CA LYS A 139 22.04 -5.79 -19.78
C LYS A 139 22.82 -5.28 -18.55
N THR A 140 22.98 -3.97 -18.44
CA THR A 140 23.72 -3.34 -17.32
C THR A 140 23.01 -3.58 -15.99
N VAL A 141 21.68 -3.56 -15.96
CA VAL A 141 20.91 -3.84 -14.74
C VAL A 141 21.14 -5.28 -14.27
N MET A 142 21.14 -6.25 -15.19
CA MET A 142 21.40 -7.65 -14.87
C MET A 142 22.83 -7.86 -14.35
N GLU A 143 23.82 -7.18 -14.94
CA GLU A 143 25.21 -7.23 -14.43
C GLU A 143 25.32 -6.70 -13.00
N ILE A 144 24.63 -5.60 -12.68
CA ILE A 144 24.59 -5.03 -11.32
C ILE A 144 23.98 -6.03 -10.33
N ILE A 145 22.88 -6.68 -10.72
CA ILE A 145 22.21 -7.72 -9.92
C ILE A 145 23.18 -8.87 -9.65
N GLU A 146 23.84 -9.41 -10.68
CA GLU A 146 24.77 -10.54 -10.53
C GLU A 146 25.98 -10.19 -9.66
N GLN A 147 26.57 -9.00 -9.86
CA GLN A 147 27.69 -8.53 -9.04
C GLN A 147 27.29 -8.38 -7.57
N GLN A 148 26.05 -7.92 -7.30
CA GLN A 148 25.54 -7.80 -5.94
C GLN A 148 25.15 -9.14 -5.32
N LYS A 149 24.57 -10.08 -6.08
CA LYS A 149 24.34 -11.47 -5.63
C LYS A 149 25.66 -12.17 -5.27
N LYS A 150 26.72 -11.94 -6.05
CA LYS A 150 28.09 -12.45 -5.74
C LYS A 150 28.65 -11.82 -4.45
N LYS A 151 28.41 -10.53 -4.19
CA LYS A 151 28.86 -9.89 -2.93
C LYS A 151 28.08 -10.38 -1.70
N THR A 152 26.76 -10.56 -1.79
CA THR A 152 25.94 -11.04 -0.67
C THR A 152 26.29 -12.48 -0.28
N THR A 153 26.56 -13.36 -1.23
CA THR A 153 26.99 -14.75 -0.98
C THR A 153 28.36 -14.85 -0.29
N VAL A 154 29.33 -14.00 -0.65
CA VAL A 154 30.65 -13.96 0.00
C VAL A 154 30.58 -13.41 1.43
N SER A 155 29.70 -12.45 1.70
CA SER A 155 29.54 -11.86 3.05
C SER A 155 28.89 -12.81 4.08
N LYS A 156 28.02 -13.73 3.63
CA LYS A 156 27.40 -14.75 4.51
C LYS A 156 28.39 -15.79 5.04
N LYS A 157 29.56 -15.96 4.39
CA LYS A 157 30.57 -16.95 4.80
C LYS A 157 31.40 -16.55 6.03
N ARG A 158 31.27 -15.31 6.55
CA ARG A 158 32.11 -14.78 7.66
C ARG A 158 31.46 -14.70 9.03
N LYS A 159 30.18 -15.05 9.21
CA LYS A 159 29.58 -15.16 10.56
C LYS A 159 29.66 -16.61 11.07
N GLY A 160 30.90 -17.04 11.35
CA GLY A 160 31.16 -18.25 12.12
C GLY A 160 30.77 -18.06 13.58
N LYS A 161 29.74 -18.80 13.99
CA LYS A 161 29.40 -19.30 15.34
C LYS A 161 30.24 -18.74 16.51
N ALA A 162 29.71 -17.73 17.21
CA ALA A 162 30.15 -17.42 18.57
C ALA A 162 29.44 -18.40 19.54
N THR A 163 30.14 -19.48 19.90
CA THR A 163 29.73 -20.41 20.96
C THR A 163 29.78 -19.68 22.30
N LYS A 164 28.63 -19.51 22.96
CA LYS A 164 28.57 -18.98 24.33
C LYS A 164 28.75 -20.15 25.30
N LYS A 165 29.76 -20.03 26.17
CA LYS A 165 30.06 -20.93 27.29
C LYS A 165 29.20 -20.55 28.49
#